data_AF-A0A937CBL8-F1
#
_entry.id   AF-A0A937CBL8-F1
#
_cell.length_a   1.000
_cell.length_b   1.000
_cell.length_c   1.000
_cell.angle_alpha   90.00
_cell.angle_beta   90.00
_cell.angle_gamma   90.00
#
_symmetry.space_group_name_H-M   'P 1'
#
loop_
_entity.id
_entity.type
_entity.pdbx_description
1 polymer ?
#
loop_
_entity_poly.entity_id
_entity_poly.type
_entity_poly.pdbx_seq_one_letter_code
_entity_poly.pdbx_strand_id
1 'polypeptide(L)' 'MFTETSFNDWYAQVKTEFTKAGLVLPDDIEMMELAHMECMEEKKSVADFVAESKAEQNG' A
#
# COMPACT_ATOMS: atom_id res chain seq x y z
N MET A 1 -6.13 -8.43 10.57
CA MET A 1 -5.30 -8.22 11.78
C MET A 1 -4.10 -7.40 11.32
N PHE A 2 -3.86 -6.24 11.93
CA PHE A 2 -2.73 -5.39 11.56
C PHE A 2 -1.42 -6.03 12.04
N THR A 3 -0.38 -5.96 11.24
CA THR A 3 0.96 -6.45 11.58
C THR A 3 1.95 -5.35 11.24
N GLU A 4 2.69 -4.87 12.23
CA GLU A 4 3.82 -3.98 11.98
C GLU A 4 4.82 -4.72 11.09
N THR A 5 5.14 -4.11 9.96
CA THR A 5 6.02 -4.68 8.94
C THR A 5 7.03 -3.64 8.51
N SER A 6 8.23 -4.08 8.13
CA SER A 6 9.22 -3.18 7.56
C SER A 6 8.70 -2.59 6.25
N PHE A 7 9.18 -1.40 5.86
CA PHE A 7 8.82 -0.81 4.57
C PHE A 7 9.03 -1.78 3.41
N ASN A 8 10.15 -2.49 3.39
CA ASN A 8 10.47 -3.45 2.32
C ASN A 8 9.45 -4.59 2.24
N ASP A 9 9.04 -5.16 3.38
CA ASP A 9 8.06 -6.25 3.41
C ASP A 9 6.66 -5.76 3.04
N TRP A 10 6.27 -4.59 3.55
CA TRP A 10 5.01 -3.93 3.22
C TRP A 10 4.94 -3.59 1.73
N TYR A 11 5.99 -2.97 1.20
CA TYR A 11 6.09 -2.56 -0.21
C TYR A 11 6.05 -3.78 -1.15
N ALA A 12 6.72 -4.88 -0.81
CA ALA A 12 6.63 -6.11 -1.59
C ALA A 12 5.20 -6.69 -1.63
N GLN A 13 4.48 -6.62 -0.51
CA GLN A 13 3.07 -7.05 -0.45
C GLN A 13 2.18 -6.11 -1.27
N VAL A 14 2.28 -4.80 -1.07
CA VAL A 14 1.52 -3.79 -1.82
C VAL A 14 1.74 -3.97 -3.31
N LYS A 15 3.00 -4.09 -3.76
CA LYS A 15 3.33 -4.33 -5.17
C LYS A 15 2.66 -5.58 -5.72
N THR A 16 2.63 -6.66 -4.95
CA THR A 16 1.97 -7.92 -5.32
C THR A 16 0.46 -7.72 -5.47
N GLU A 17 -0.18 -7.07 -4.50
CA GLU A 17 -1.63 -6.84 -4.49
C GLU A 17 -2.07 -5.83 -5.57
N PHE A 18 -1.29 -4.77 -5.81
CA PHE A 18 -1.52 -3.82 -6.90
C PHE A 18 -1.46 -4.53 -8.26
N THR A 19 -0.44 -5.37 -8.46
CA THR A 19 -0.30 -6.16 -9.70
C THR A 19 -1.48 -7.10 -9.90
N LYS A 20 -1.95 -7.79 -8.85
CA LYS A 20 -3.14 -8.66 -8.90
C LYS A 20 -4.42 -7.87 -9.21
N ALA A 21 -4.52 -6.66 -8.67
CA ALA A 21 -5.66 -5.78 -8.89
C ALA A 21 -5.62 -5.02 -10.22
N GLY A 22 -4.50 -5.11 -10.97
CA GLY A 22 -4.28 -4.36 -12.22
C GLY A 22 -4.05 -2.87 -12.00
N LEU A 23 -3.60 -2.47 -10.80
CA LEU A 23 -3.34 -1.08 -10.43
C LEU A 23 -1.90 -0.69 -10.73
N VAL A 24 -1.70 0.60 -10.99
CA VAL A 24 -0.37 1.16 -11.18
C VAL A 24 0.18 1.57 -9.81
N LEU A 25 1.36 1.06 -9.47
CA LEU A 25 2.06 1.46 -8.27
C LEU A 25 2.75 2.81 -8.53
N PRO A 26 2.75 3.76 -7.58
CA PRO A 26 3.55 4.97 -7.68
C PRO A 26 5.04 4.65 -7.88
N ASP A 27 5.69 5.35 -8.81
CA ASP A 27 7.13 5.22 -9.08
C ASP A 27 7.98 5.96 -8.02
N ASP A 28 7.37 6.88 -7.27
CA ASP A 28 8.02 7.66 -6.23
C ASP A 28 8.11 6.86 -4.92
N ILE A 29 9.33 6.45 -4.57
CA ILE A 29 9.58 5.69 -3.35
C ILE A 29 9.35 6.53 -2.09
N GLU A 30 9.64 7.84 -2.10
CA GLU A 30 9.44 8.69 -0.92
C GLU A 30 7.95 8.78 -0.57
N MET A 31 7.09 8.88 -1.59
CA MET A 31 5.63 8.79 -1.38
C MET A 31 5.19 7.44 -0.81
N MET A 32 5.83 6.34 -1.23
CA MET A 32 5.50 5.01 -0.73
C MET A 32 5.97 4.80 0.72
N GLU A 33 7.11 5.38 1.10
CA GLU A 33 7.59 5.38 2.49
C GLU A 33 6.67 6.20 3.40
N LEU A 34 6.19 7.36 2.93
CA LEU A 34 5.17 8.15 3.65
C LEU A 34 3.88 7.35 3.85
N ALA A 35 3.35 6.75 2.78
CA ALA A 35 2.14 5.92 2.86
C ALA A 35 2.31 4.71 3.79
N HIS A 36 3.51 4.12 3.84
CA HIS A 36 3.83 3.06 4.80
C HIS A 36 3.78 3.58 6.24
N MET A 37 4.41 4.71 6.54
CA MET A 37 4.37 5.31 7.88
C MET A 37 2.94 5.62 8.32
N GLU A 38 2.13 6.22 7.45
CA GLU A 38 0.70 6.48 7.70
C GLU A 38 -0.06 5.17 7.97
N CYS A 39 0.15 4.14 7.14
CA CYS A 39 -0.47 2.84 7.36
C CYS A 39 -0.07 2.22 8.71
N MET A 40 1.18 2.43 9.15
CA MET A 40 1.65 1.92 10.44
C MET A 40 1.05 2.70 11.61
N GLU A 41 0.98 4.03 11.52
CA GLU A 41 0.39 4.90 12.54
C GLU A 41 -1.11 4.65 12.69
N GLU A 42 -1.83 4.55 11.58
CA GLU A 42 -3.28 4.33 11.56
C GLU A 42 -3.67 2.85 11.74
N LYS A 43 -2.70 1.94 11.84
CA LYS A 43 -2.91 0.48 11.89
C LYS A 43 -3.73 -0.05 10.71
N LYS A 44 -3.55 0.59 9.56
CA LYS A 44 -4.22 0.26 8.31
C LYS A 44 -3.56 -0.95 7.66
N SER A 45 -4.38 -1.88 7.18
CA SER A 45 -3.85 -3.06 6.50
C SER A 45 -3.49 -2.75 5.04
N VAL A 46 -2.58 -3.54 4.46
CA VAL A 46 -2.28 -3.47 3.01
C VAL A 46 -3.54 -3.65 2.17
N ALA A 47 -4.47 -4.51 2.61
CA ALA A 47 -5.73 -4.73 1.90
C ALA A 47 -6.60 -3.47 1.85
N ASP A 48 -6.67 -2.72 2.96
CA ASP A 48 -7.42 -1.46 3.02
C ASP A 48 -6.76 -0.39 2.14
N PHE A 49 -5.44 -0.27 2.21
CA PHE A 49 -4.66 0.62 1.35
C PHE A 49 -4.90 0.33 -0.15
N VAL A 50 -4.80 -0.94 -0.56
CA VAL A 50 -5.04 -1.36 -1.95
C VAL A 50 -6.48 -1.08 -2.38
N ALA A 51 -7.46 -1.29 -1.49
CA ALA A 51 -8.87 -1.04 -1.79
C ALA A 51 -9.14 0.45 -2.04
N GLU A 52 -8.54 1.33 -1.26
CA GLU A 52 -8.63 2.78 -1.46
C GLU A 52 -7.95 3.23 -2.73
N SER A 53 -6.69 2.81 -2.97
CA SER A 53 -5.99 3.13 -4.23
C SER A 53 -6.73 2.60 -5.45
N LYS A 54 -7.42 1.47 -5.32
CA LYS A 54 -8.30 0.95 -6.37
C LYS A 54 -9.48 1.88 -6.65
N ALA A 55 -10.10 2.42 -5.61
CA ALA A 55 -11.22 3.34 -5.73
C ALA A 55 -10.78 4.66 -6.38
N GLU A 56 -9.59 5.15 -6.05
CA GLU A 56 -9.02 6.38 -6.63
C GLU A 56 -8.64 6.23 -8.11
N GLN A 57 -8.04 5.10 -8.51
CA GLN A 57 -7.61 4.90 -9.91
C GLN A 57 -8.74 4.48 -10.86
N ASN A 58 -9.83 3.90 -10.33
CA ASN A 58 -11.00 3.51 -11.14
C ASN A 58 -12.19 4.48 -11.00
N GLY A 59 -12.02 5.57 -10.25
CA GLY A 59 -13.02 6.63 -10.06
C GLY A 59 -13.05 7.66 -11.17
#